data_AF-A0A5C6E739-F1
#
_entry.id   AF-A0A5C6E739-F1
#
_cell.length_a   1.000
_cell.length_b   1.000
_cell.length_c   1.000
_cell.angle_alpha   90.00
_cell.angle_beta   90.00
_cell.angle_gamma   90.00
#
_symmetry.space_group_name_H-M   'P 1'
#
loop_
_entity.id
_entity.type
_entity.pdbx_description
1 polymer ?
#
loop_
_entity_poly.entity_id
_entity_poly.type
_entity_poly.pdbx_seq_one_letter_code
_entity_poly.pdbx_strand_id
1 'polypeptide(L)'
;MLLEHSRSYIRIFVIYAILFVTSMAFGAAGYMDAMFTFVAISLPAYLFFLLVSQVRSGIALDNWMVARYPRGTWQFSAQIAWNGFALLLMIAWSITLVAFL
;
A
#
# COMPACT_ATOMS: atom_id res chain seq x y z
N MET A 1 8.90 -10.43 0.64
CA MET A 1 8.14 -11.36 1.50
C MET A 1 7.37 -12.32 0.60
N LEU A 2 7.33 -13.62 0.91
CA LEU A 2 6.50 -14.57 0.19
C LEU A 2 5.19 -14.74 0.97
N LEU A 3 4.06 -14.59 0.27
CA LEU A 3 2.74 -14.81 0.86
C LEU A 3 2.45 -16.31 0.86
N GLU A 4 1.92 -16.79 1.98
CA GLU A 4 1.49 -18.15 2.19
C GLU A 4 -0.04 -18.19 2.12
N HIS A 5 -0.57 -19.18 1.40
CA HIS A 5 -2.00 -19.31 1.19
C HIS A 5 -2.76 -19.40 2.53
N SER A 6 -3.93 -18.76 2.59
CA SER A 6 -4.84 -18.70 3.75
C SER A 6 -4.27 -18.01 4.99
N ARG A 7 -3.07 -17.43 4.93
CA ARG A 7 -2.55 -16.59 6.02
C ARG A 7 -3.02 -15.15 5.87
N SER A 8 -3.33 -14.54 7.01
CA SER A 8 -3.65 -13.12 7.11
C SER A 8 -2.39 -12.31 7.37
N TYR A 9 -2.24 -11.23 6.61
CA TYR A 9 -1.14 -10.27 6.70
C TYR A 9 -1.61 -8.93 7.26
N ILE A 10 -2.78 -8.90 7.89
CA ILE A 10 -3.37 -7.69 8.48
C ILE A 10 -2.44 -6.99 9.47
N ARG A 11 -1.55 -7.74 10.14
CA ARG A 11 -0.54 -7.17 11.04
C ARG A 11 0.38 -6.18 10.34
N ILE A 12 0.74 -6.43 9.07
CA ILE A 12 1.58 -5.54 8.27
C ILE A 12 0.83 -4.22 7.99
N PHE A 13 -0.46 -4.31 7.68
CA PHE A 13 -1.32 -3.14 7.54
C PHE A 13 -1.45 -2.36 8.84
N VAL A 14 -1.66 -3.03 9.97
CA VAL A 14 -1.78 -2.37 11.28
C VAL A 14 -0.50 -1.61 11.64
N ILE A 15 0.68 -2.23 11.45
CA ILE A 15 1.97 -1.56 11.70
C ILE A 15 2.11 -0.33 10.81
N TYR A 16 1.81 -0.46 9.52
CA TYR A 16 1.86 0.66 8.59
C TYR A 16 0.87 1.77 8.98
N ALA A 17 -0.37 1.42 9.34
CA ALA A 17 -1.41 2.35 9.74
C ALA A 17 -1.02 3.15 11.00
N ILE A 18 -0.39 2.50 11.98
CA ILE A 18 0.14 3.18 13.18
C ILE A 18 1.20 4.21 12.78
N LEU A 19 2.17 3.82 11.95
CA LEU A 19 3.21 4.75 11.47
C LEU A 19 2.60 5.92 10.71
N PHE A 20 1.63 5.65 9.83
CA PHE A 20 0.93 6.66 9.05
C PHE A 20 0.18 7.67 9.92
N VAL A 21 -0.65 7.19 10.87
CA VAL A 21 -1.40 8.06 11.78
C VAL A 21 -0.47 8.86 12.69
N THR A 22 0.60 8.24 13.17
CA THR A 22 1.62 8.91 14.00
C THR A 22 2.26 10.06 13.21
N SER A 23 2.66 9.83 11.97
CA SER A 23 3.23 10.88 11.10
C SER A 23 2.24 12.02 10.84
N MET A 24 0.95 11.73 10.65
CA MET A 24 -0.10 12.75 10.51
C MET A 24 -0.26 13.59 11.78
N ALA A 25 -0.18 12.96 12.97
CA ALA A 25 -0.24 13.66 14.24
C ALA A 25 0.95 14.61 14.44
N PHE A 26 2.15 14.19 14.04
CA PHE A 26 3.34 15.08 14.06
C PHE A 26 3.21 16.26 13.09
N GLY A 27 2.60 16.07 11.92
CA GLY A 27 2.34 17.17 10.99
C GLY A 27 1.36 18.20 11.54
N ALA A 28 0.30 17.76 12.24
CA ALA A 28 -0.64 18.64 12.93
C ALA A 28 0.02 19.47 14.05
N ALA A 29 1.17 19.05 14.58
CA ALA A 29 1.93 19.76 15.60
C ALA A 29 2.88 20.84 15.05
N GLY A 30 2.80 21.17 13.75
CA GLY A 30 3.56 22.26 13.13
C GLY A 30 4.67 21.83 12.16
N TYR A 31 4.84 20.52 11.91
CA TYR A 31 5.82 19.96 10.97
C TYR A 31 5.17 19.56 9.64
N MET A 32 4.41 20.48 9.03
CA MET A 32 3.55 20.17 7.87
C MET A 32 4.34 19.70 6.65
N ASP A 33 5.46 20.34 6.30
CA ASP A 33 6.26 19.99 5.10
C ASP A 33 6.86 18.58 5.18
N ALA A 34 7.37 18.20 6.36
CA ALA A 34 7.91 16.88 6.61
C ALA A 34 6.81 15.80 6.60
N MET A 35 5.62 16.11 7.12
CA MET A 35 4.46 15.22 7.07
C MET A 35 4.01 14.95 5.64
N PHE A 36 3.80 16.00 4.83
CA PHE A 36 3.35 15.84 3.45
C PHE A 36 4.34 15.04 2.62
N THR A 37 5.64 15.31 2.78
CA THR A 37 6.70 14.55 2.09
C THR A 37 6.68 13.08 2.51
N PHE A 38 6.57 12.79 3.81
CA PHE A 38 6.52 11.42 4.32
C PHE A 38 5.28 10.67 3.81
N VAL A 39 4.10 11.29 3.89
CA VAL A 39 2.84 10.69 3.42
C VAL A 39 2.85 10.45 1.91
N ALA A 40 3.33 11.43 1.14
CA ALA A 40 3.45 11.34 -0.30
C ALA A 40 4.36 10.18 -0.73
N ILE A 41 5.41 9.85 0.03
CA ILE A 41 6.34 8.78 -0.35
C ILE A 41 5.93 7.43 0.26
N SER A 42 5.53 7.40 1.51
CA SER A 42 5.31 6.16 2.27
C SER A 42 4.12 5.35 1.77
N LEU A 43 3.02 6.00 1.39
CA LEU A 43 1.81 5.32 0.94
C LEU A 43 1.97 4.62 -0.42
N PRO A 44 2.52 5.26 -1.47
CA PRO A 44 2.88 4.56 -2.69
C PRO A 44 3.90 3.45 -2.46
N ALA A 45 4.91 3.68 -1.62
CA ALA A 45 5.93 2.66 -1.32
C ALA A 45 5.32 1.42 -0.66
N TYR A 46 4.38 1.61 0.26
CA TYR A 46 3.64 0.51 0.90
C TYR A 46 2.80 -0.29 -0.10
N LEU A 47 2.03 0.38 -0.96
CA LEU A 47 1.22 -0.27 -1.99
C LEU A 47 2.09 -1.01 -3.01
N PHE A 48 3.22 -0.42 -3.42
CA PHE A 48 4.19 -1.07 -4.29
C PHE A 48 4.77 -2.33 -3.65
N PHE A 49 5.17 -2.25 -2.38
CA PHE A 49 5.67 -3.40 -1.64
C PHE A 49 4.64 -4.55 -1.58
N LEU A 50 3.37 -4.24 -1.31
CA LEU A 50 2.30 -5.23 -1.32
C LEU A 50 2.09 -5.83 -2.71
N LEU A 51 2.03 -5.01 -3.75
CA LEU A 51 1.86 -5.45 -5.13
C LEU A 51 2.98 -6.39 -5.55
N VAL A 52 4.24 -6.01 -5.30
CA VAL A 52 5.41 -6.85 -5.59
C VAL A 52 5.34 -8.17 -4.81
N SER A 53 4.91 -8.13 -3.54
CA SER A 53 4.77 -9.33 -2.72
C SER A 53 3.69 -10.28 -3.28
N GLN A 54 2.55 -9.76 -3.74
CA GLN A 54 1.49 -10.55 -4.39
C GLN A 54 1.94 -11.15 -5.73
N VAL A 55 2.60 -10.35 -6.59
CA VAL A 55 3.10 -10.81 -7.88
C VAL A 55 4.17 -11.88 -7.72
N ARG A 56 5.12 -11.68 -6.79
CA ARG A 56 6.22 -12.62 -6.55
C ARG A 56 5.76 -13.92 -5.91
N SER A 57 4.80 -13.85 -5.00
CA SER A 57 4.23 -15.06 -4.36
C SER A 57 3.21 -15.77 -5.24
N GLY A 58 2.64 -15.09 -6.24
CA GLY A 58 1.58 -15.63 -7.07
C GLY A 58 0.26 -15.81 -6.33
N ILE A 59 0.05 -15.08 -5.22
CA ILE A 59 -1.20 -15.10 -4.46
C ILE A 59 -1.63 -13.66 -4.19
N ALA A 60 -2.84 -13.28 -4.59
CA ALA A 60 -3.40 -11.98 -4.29
C ALA A 60 -4.12 -11.98 -2.94
N LEU A 61 -4.07 -10.83 -2.27
CA LEU A 61 -4.76 -10.60 -1.00
C LEU A 61 -6.21 -10.20 -1.26
N ASP A 62 -7.11 -10.59 -0.36
CA ASP A 62 -8.46 -10.02 -0.27
C ASP A 62 -8.48 -8.70 0.51
N ASN A 63 -9.67 -8.12 0.67
CA ASN A 63 -9.87 -6.86 1.41
C ASN A 63 -9.46 -6.95 2.90
N TRP A 64 -9.36 -8.17 3.45
CA TRP A 64 -8.94 -8.43 4.83
C TRP A 64 -7.46 -8.82 4.93
N MET A 65 -6.69 -8.59 3.85
CA MET A 65 -5.29 -8.96 3.73
C MET A 65 -5.02 -10.45 3.93
N VAL A 66 -5.99 -11.31 3.57
CA VAL A 66 -5.82 -12.76 3.54
C VAL A 66 -5.40 -13.18 2.14
N ALA A 67 -4.32 -13.96 2.05
CA ALA A 67 -3.84 -14.51 0.80
C ALA A 67 -4.76 -15.63 0.31
N ARG A 68 -5.70 -15.33 -0.59
CA ARG A 68 -6.76 -16.26 -1.01
C ARG A 68 -6.76 -16.61 -2.49
N TYR A 69 -6.32 -15.70 -3.35
CA TYR A 69 -6.53 -15.85 -4.79
C TYR A 69 -5.23 -16.25 -5.48
N PRO A 70 -5.03 -17.51 -5.86
CA PRO A 70 -3.82 -17.94 -6.52
C PRO A 70 -3.76 -17.48 -7.98
N ARG A 71 -2.54 -17.42 -8.51
CA ARG A 71 -2.24 -17.08 -9.91
C ARG A 71 -2.98 -18.02 -10.87
N GLY A 72 -3.49 -17.45 -11.96
CA GLY A 72 -4.30 -18.16 -12.95
C GLY A 72 -5.82 -18.02 -12.74
N THR A 73 -6.24 -17.51 -11.58
CA THR A 73 -7.64 -17.11 -11.36
C THR A 73 -7.91 -15.71 -11.91
N TRP A 74 -9.15 -15.46 -12.36
CA TRP A 74 -9.53 -14.11 -12.81
C TRP A 74 -9.51 -13.11 -11.64
N GLN A 75 -9.80 -13.56 -10.41
CA GLN A 75 -9.74 -12.75 -9.20
C GLN A 75 -8.31 -12.27 -8.93
N PHE A 76 -7.31 -13.12 -9.12
CA PHE A 76 -5.90 -12.70 -9.00
C PHE A 76 -5.59 -11.57 -9.97
N SER A 77 -5.89 -11.73 -11.26
CA SER A 77 -5.63 -10.71 -12.27
C SER A 77 -6.35 -9.40 -11.98
N ALA A 78 -7.62 -9.47 -11.57
CA ALA A 78 -8.40 -8.29 -11.20
C ALA A 78 -7.82 -7.55 -10.00
N GLN A 79 -7.43 -8.28 -8.94
CA GLN A 79 -6.83 -7.68 -7.74
C GLN A 79 -5.47 -7.06 -8.02
N ILE A 80 -4.61 -7.72 -8.79
CA ILE A 80 -3.32 -7.17 -9.20
C ILE A 80 -3.50 -5.92 -10.05
N ALA A 81 -4.42 -5.94 -11.02
CA ALA A 81 -4.72 -4.79 -11.86
C ALA A 81 -5.25 -3.61 -11.03
N TRP A 82 -6.17 -3.86 -10.11
CA TRP A 82 -6.71 -2.84 -9.21
C TRP A 82 -5.64 -2.24 -8.30
N ASN A 83 -4.82 -3.07 -7.67
CA ASN A 83 -3.71 -2.61 -6.82
C ASN A 83 -2.65 -1.85 -7.63
N GLY A 84 -2.37 -2.27 -8.86
CA GLY A 84 -1.48 -1.56 -9.78
C GLY A 84 -2.02 -0.20 -10.21
N PHE A 85 -3.31 -0.12 -10.54
CA PHE A 85 -3.97 1.14 -10.87
C PHE A 85 -3.99 2.10 -9.68
N ALA A 86 -4.35 1.60 -8.49
CA ALA A 86 -4.32 2.38 -7.26
C ALA A 86 -2.91 2.92 -6.96
N LEU A 87 -1.86 2.11 -7.16
CA LEU A 87 -0.48 2.56 -7.01
C LEU A 87 -0.15 3.71 -7.97
N LEU A 88 -0.47 3.59 -9.26
CA LEU A 88 -0.22 4.64 -10.25
C LEU A 88 -0.93 5.94 -9.89
N LEU A 89 -2.19 5.84 -9.47
CA LEU A 89 -2.99 6.98 -9.03
C LEU A 89 -2.36 7.64 -7.78
N MET A 90 -1.88 6.85 -6.83
CA MET A 90 -1.20 7.36 -5.64
C MET A 90 0.13 8.01 -5.98
N ILE A 91 0.92 7.46 -6.90
CA ILE A 91 2.17 8.10 -7.37
C ILE A 91 1.85 9.45 -8.02
N ALA A 92 0.84 9.51 -8.90
CA ALA A 92 0.43 10.76 -9.52
C ALA A 92 -0.02 11.80 -8.48
N TRP A 93 -0.82 11.37 -7.50
CA TRP A 93 -1.25 12.21 -6.38
C TRP A 93 -0.06 12.72 -5.55
N SER A 94 0.90 11.86 -5.24
CA SER A 94 2.11 12.23 -4.51
C SER A 94 2.96 13.26 -5.26
N ILE A 95 3.09 13.11 -6.58
CA ILE A 95 3.77 14.12 -7.41
C ILE A 95 3.02 15.44 -7.35
N THR A 96 1.68 15.44 -7.46
CA THR A 96 0.91 16.68 -7.36
C THR A 96 1.02 17.33 -5.99
N LEU A 97 1.00 16.56 -4.90
CA LEU A 97 1.20 17.12 -3.56
C LEU A 97 2.58 17.76 -3.42
N VAL A 98 3.64 17.11 -3.89
CA VAL A 98 5.01 17.64 -3.76
C VAL A 98 5.25 18.84 -4.69
N ALA A 99 4.60 18.89 -5.85
CA ALA A 99 4.81 19.95 -6.83
C ALA A 99 4.00 21.24 -6.56
N PHE A 100 2.90 21.16 -5.82
CA PHE A 100 1.94 22.26 -5.63
C PHE A 100 1.71 22.67 -4.16
N LEU A 101 2.38 22.05 -3.19
CA LEU A 101 2.54 22.54 -1.81
C LEU A 101 3.86 23.29 -1.67
#